data_AF-A0A359D5L5-F1
#
_entry.id   AF-A0A359D5L5-F1
#
_cell.length_a   1.000
_cell.length_b   1.000
_cell.length_c   1.000
_cell.angle_alpha   90.00
_cell.angle_beta   90.00
_cell.angle_gamma   90.00
#
_symmetry.space_group_name_H-M   'P 1'
#
loop_
_entity.id
_entity.type
_entity.pdbx_description
1 polymer ?
#
loop_
_entity_poly.entity_id
_entity_poly.type
_entity_poly.pdbx_seq_one_letter_code
_entity_poly.pdbx_strand_id
1 'polypeptide(L)' 'QEARKDMEVMFDSKVMLNLWVKVKGGWSDDERALRSLGYDNI' A
#
# COMPACT_ATOMS: atom_id res chain seq x y z
N GLN A 1 1.31 -13.56 -1.22
CA GLN A 1 2.13 -13.67 -2.45
C GLN A 1 1.35 -13.30 -3.71
N GLU A 2 0.03 -13.09 -3.63
CA GLU A 2 -0.83 -12.79 -4.80
C GLU A 2 -0.53 -11.43 -5.43
N ALA A 3 -0.40 -10.36 -4.62
CA ALA A 3 -0.12 -9.02 -5.12
C ALA A 3 1.07 -8.93 -6.10
N ARG A 4 2.17 -9.65 -5.84
CA ARG A 4 3.32 -9.70 -6.75
C ARG A 4 2.97 -10.37 -8.08
N LYS A 5 2.24 -11.50 -8.04
CA LYS A 5 1.83 -12.24 -9.25
C LYS A 5 0.86 -11.42 -10.09
N ASP A 6 -0.08 -10.74 -9.45
CA ASP A 6 -1.05 -9.88 -10.14
C ASP A 6 -0.34 -8.70 -10.85
N MET A 7 0.68 -8.11 -10.20
CA MET A 7 1.53 -7.09 -10.81
C MET A 7 2.35 -7.63 -11.98
N GLU A 8 2.91 -8.84 -11.89
CA GLU A 8 3.66 -9.45 -13.00
C GLU A 8 2.78 -9.63 -14.24
N VAL A 9 1.52 -10.04 -14.08
CA VAL A 9 0.57 -10.19 -15.18
C VAL A 9 0.16 -8.82 -15.74
N MET A 10 -0.10 -7.84 -14.87
CA MET A 10 -0.54 -6.50 -15.30
C MET A 10 0.55 -5.73 -16.07
N PHE A 11 1.82 -5.87 -15.67
CA PHE A 11 2.96 -5.17 -16.27
C PHE A 11 3.74 -6.01 -17.28
N ASP A 12 3.32 -7.25 -17.55
CA ASP A 12 3.95 -8.22 -18.45
C ASP A 12 5.49 -8.31 -18.28
N SER A 13 5.94 -8.28 -17.02
CA SER A 13 7.36 -8.25 -16.68
C SER A 13 7.61 -8.81 -15.28
N LYS A 14 8.83 -9.27 -15.02
CA LYS A 14 9.20 -9.82 -13.71
C LYS A 14 9.26 -8.71 -12.66
N VAL A 15 8.58 -8.93 -11.53
CA VAL A 15 8.49 -7.97 -10.42
C VAL A 15 9.14 -8.53 -9.16
N MET A 16 10.14 -7.82 -8.65
CA MET A 16 10.74 -8.06 -7.34
C MET A 16 10.16 -7.10 -6.31
N LEU A 17 9.12 -7.54 -5.60
CA LEU A 17 8.43 -6.72 -4.59
C LEU A 17 9.03 -6.96 -3.20
N ASN A 18 9.63 -5.92 -2.61
CA ASN A 18 10.08 -5.91 -1.21
C ASN A 18 9.08 -5.13 -0.36
N LEU A 19 8.53 -5.77 0.67
CA LEU A 19 7.55 -5.17 1.58
C LEU A 19 8.17 -4.90 2.95
N TRP A 20 7.76 -3.80 3.56
CA TRP A 20 8.19 -3.39 4.90
C TRP A 20 6.98 -3.17 5.79
N VAL A 21 7.02 -3.69 7.00
CA VAL A 21 5.97 -3.49 8.00
C VAL A 21 6.41 -2.37 8.95
N LYS A 22 5.57 -1.35 9.10
CA LYS A 22 5.76 -0.26 10.06
C LYS A 22 4.49 -0.11 10.89
N VAL A 23 4.64 -0.02 12.21
CA VAL A 23 3.52 0.24 13.13
C VAL A 23 3.53 1.72 13.50
N LYS A 24 2.40 2.40 13.31
CA LYS A 24 2.15 3.78 13.79
C LYS A 24 0.87 3.74 14.63
N GLY A 25 0.92 4.14 15.90
CA GLY A 25 -0.29 4.24 16.73
C GLY A 25 -1.18 5.41 16.30
N GLY A 26 -2.50 5.26 16.42
CA GLY A 26 -3.47 6.34 16.15
C GLY A 26 -3.57 6.79 14.68
N TRP A 27 -3.07 5.99 13.72
CA TRP A 27 -3.07 6.37 12.30
C TRP A 27 -4.48 6.42 11.67
N SER A 28 -5.44 5.68 12.23
CA SER A 28 -6.84 5.66 11.78
C SER A 28 -7.64 6.86 12.28
N ASP A 29 -7.22 7.49 13.38
CA ASP A 29 -7.97 8.54 14.07
C ASP A 29 -7.40 9.94 13.78
N ASP A 30 -6.20 9.99 13.18
CA ASP A 30 -5.55 11.20 12.72
C ASP A 30 -5.96 11.48 11.27
N GLU A 31 -6.90 12.41 11.07
CA GLU A 31 -7.34 12.84 9.73
C GLU A 31 -6.15 13.20 8.82
N ARG A 32 -5.06 13.76 9.35
CA ARG A 32 -3.85 14.08 8.56
C ARG A 32 -3.13 12.82 8.09
N ALA A 33 -3.08 11.79 8.93
CA ALA A 33 -2.51 10.51 8.56
C ALA A 33 -3.34 9.84 7.45
N LEU A 34 -4.68 9.91 7.55
CA LEU A 34 -5.59 9.43 6.50
C LEU A 34 -5.39 10.16 5.17
N ARG A 35 -5.24 11.50 5.17
CA ARG A 35 -4.91 12.27 3.94
C ARG A 35 -3.62 11.77 3.28
N SER A 36 -2.57 11.57 4.08
CA SER A 36 -1.26 11.14 3.58
C SER A 36 -1.25 9.71 3.02
N LEU A 37 -2.21 8.88 3.42
CA LEU A 37 -2.39 7.50 2.96
C LEU A 37 -3.34 7.41 1.76
N GLY A 38 -3.92 8.54 1.32
CA GLY A 38 -4.87 8.56 0.21
C GLY A 38 -6.29 8.13 0.59
N TYR A 39 -6.64 8.13 1.88
CA TYR A 39 -7.99 7.81 2.37
C TYR A 39 -8.92 9.03 2.46
N ASP A 40 -8.49 10.17 1.93
CA ASP A 40 -9.30 11.38 1.87
C ASP A 40 -10.10 11.42 0.57
N ASN A 41 -11.43 11.30 0.72
CA ASN A 41 -12.50 11.51 -0.27
C ASN A 41 -12.89 10.31 -1.15
N ILE A 42 -14.05 9.75 -0.81
CA ILE A 42 -15.16 9.54 -1.77
C ILE A 42 -16.04 10.79 -1.69
#